data_AF-C3XSQ0-F1
#
_entry.id   AF-C3XSQ0-F1
#
_cell.length_a   1.000
_cell.length_b   1.000
_cell.length_c   1.000
_cell.angle_alpha   90.00
_cell.angle_beta   90.00
_cell.angle_gamma   90.00
#
_symmetry.space_group_name_H-M   'P 1'
#
loop_
_entity.id
_entity.type
_entity.pdbx_description
1 polymer ?
#
loop_
_entity_poly.entity_id
_entity_poly.type
_entity_poly.pdbx_seq_one_letter_code
_entity_poly.pdbx_strand_id
1 'polypeptide(L)'
;MTATESIYTFTEDFDVTPSVQADFDKNGYIIVRFVSYGLLFYQRSLLDSEEVKLMKEALESDEGIIRYAFSREDGEGGKSRMVLWNQPGNDITGAMARCEKVAGTMEKIQKFLPLMHVELEPGDALFFHCNLLHRSEQNHSDKRRWAFLVAYNRASNNPVIEHHHPRYTPMAKVPNTAIKKCTTATDLTGKDFFDPAKDISLKRVFKKTQR
;
A
#
# COMPACT_ATOMS: atom_id res chain seq x y z
N MET A 1 -5.49 -18.04 15.95
CA MET A 1 -4.02 -18.07 16.05
C MET A 1 -3.55 -16.64 16.11
N THR A 2 -3.05 -16.20 17.27
CA THR A 2 -2.55 -14.85 17.50
C THR A 2 -1.24 -14.66 16.73
N ALA A 3 -1.17 -13.63 15.89
CA ALA A 3 -0.01 -13.29 15.06
C ALA A 3 1.15 -12.70 15.88
N THR A 4 1.68 -13.47 16.82
CA THR A 4 2.75 -13.04 17.74
C THR A 4 4.16 -13.38 17.27
N GLU A 5 4.31 -14.22 16.23
CA GLU A 5 5.61 -14.77 15.81
C GLU A 5 6.49 -13.83 14.96
N SER A 6 6.12 -12.56 14.75
CA SER A 6 7.00 -11.61 14.03
C SER A 6 6.83 -10.20 14.56
N ILE A 7 6.55 -10.08 15.86
CA ILE A 7 6.39 -8.80 16.53
C ILE A 7 7.71 -8.44 17.20
N TYR A 8 8.24 -7.27 16.86
CA TYR A 8 9.47 -6.71 17.43
C TYR A 8 9.18 -5.39 18.12
N THR A 9 9.98 -5.00 19.10
CA THR A 9 9.87 -3.67 19.73
C THR A 9 10.91 -2.74 19.11
N PHE A 10 10.50 -1.55 18.69
CA PHE A 10 11.44 -0.55 18.21
C PHE A 10 12.22 0.10 19.36
N THR A 11 13.54 0.23 19.19
CA THR A 11 14.47 0.97 20.04
C THR A 11 15.40 1.81 19.15
N GLU A 12 16.14 2.79 19.69
CA GLU A 12 17.05 3.63 18.87
C GLU A 12 18.19 2.82 18.23
N ASP A 13 18.56 1.71 18.86
CA ASP A 13 19.49 0.70 18.40
C ASP A 13 18.82 -0.45 17.62
N PHE A 14 17.53 -0.32 17.27
CA PHE A 14 16.84 -1.33 16.48
C PHE A 14 17.56 -1.55 15.15
N ASP A 15 17.87 -2.81 14.89
CA ASP A 15 18.52 -3.25 13.68
C ASP A 15 17.87 -4.53 13.16
N VAL A 16 18.10 -4.82 11.88
CA VAL A 16 17.65 -6.06 11.25
C VAL A 16 18.59 -7.18 11.67
N THR A 17 18.36 -7.73 12.85
CA THR A 17 19.13 -8.86 13.37
C THR A 17 18.81 -10.15 12.60
N PRO A 18 19.64 -11.21 12.70
CA PRO A 18 19.35 -12.48 12.05
C PRO A 18 18.00 -13.10 12.42
N SER A 19 17.47 -12.83 13.63
CA SER A 19 16.14 -13.29 14.02
C SER A 19 15.02 -12.52 13.30
N VAL A 20 15.17 -11.19 13.18
CA VAL A 20 14.24 -10.34 12.40
C VAL A 20 14.20 -10.80 10.95
N GLN A 21 15.35 -11.09 10.36
CA GLN A 21 15.47 -11.62 9.01
C GLN A 21 14.77 -12.98 8.88
N ALA A 22 15.04 -13.93 9.79
CA ALA A 22 14.44 -15.26 9.76
C ALA A 22 12.90 -15.21 9.85
N ASP A 23 12.34 -14.32 10.68
CA ASP A 23 10.89 -14.14 10.78
C ASP A 23 10.29 -13.50 9.53
N PHE A 24 11.00 -12.56 8.90
CA PHE A 24 10.60 -12.01 7.62
C PHE A 24 10.61 -13.08 6.53
N ASP A 25 11.67 -13.89 6.42
CA ASP A 25 11.78 -14.95 5.42
C ASP A 25 10.68 -16.01 5.59
N LYS A 26 10.35 -16.34 6.84
CA LYS A 26 9.29 -17.30 7.16
C LYS A 26 7.89 -16.77 6.83
N ASN A 27 7.60 -15.51 7.18
CA ASN A 27 6.23 -15.00 7.21
C ASN A 27 5.92 -14.00 6.09
N GLY A 28 6.93 -13.51 5.38
CA GLY A 28 6.83 -12.44 4.40
C GLY A 28 6.49 -11.07 5.02
N TYR A 29 6.53 -10.95 6.35
CA TYR A 29 6.30 -9.69 7.06
C TYR A 29 6.94 -9.73 8.45
N ILE A 30 7.21 -8.55 8.99
CA ILE A 30 7.45 -8.31 10.41
C ILE A 30 6.57 -7.15 10.86
N ILE A 31 6.21 -7.11 12.14
CA ILE A 31 5.48 -6.00 12.74
C ILE A 31 6.35 -5.43 13.85
N VAL A 32 6.95 -4.28 13.62
CA VAL A 32 7.65 -3.56 14.68
C VAL A 32 6.62 -2.73 15.45
N ARG A 33 6.30 -3.16 16.67
CA ARG A 33 5.31 -2.57 17.57
C ARG A 33 5.96 -1.76 18.68
N PHE A 34 5.13 -0.95 19.30
CA PHE A 34 5.43 -0.33 20.59
C PHE A 34 4.90 -1.23 21.72
N VAL A 35 5.62 -1.28 22.85
CA VAL A 35 5.11 -1.87 24.09
C VAL A 35 5.28 -0.85 25.22
N SER A 36 4.17 -0.36 25.75
CA SER A 36 4.13 0.48 26.96
C SER A 36 3.85 -0.40 28.16
N TYR A 37 4.86 -0.66 28.98
CA TYR A 37 4.64 -1.10 30.36
C TYR A 37 4.73 0.12 31.27
N GLY A 38 3.64 0.37 32.01
CA GLY A 38 3.54 1.15 33.25
C GLY A 38 4.39 2.41 33.43
N LEU A 39 3.71 3.56 33.57
CA LEU A 39 4.11 4.75 34.36
C LEU A 39 5.64 4.90 34.57
N LEU A 40 6.38 5.26 33.52
CA LEU A 40 7.61 6.09 33.51
C LEU A 40 8.33 5.92 32.15
N PHE A 41 8.16 6.92 31.29
CA PHE A 41 9.05 7.40 30.22
C PHE A 41 9.41 6.54 28.97
N TYR A 42 9.40 7.27 27.84
CA TYR A 42 9.86 7.03 26.46
C TYR A 42 9.02 6.11 25.54
N GLN A 43 8.06 6.77 24.87
CA GLN A 43 7.40 6.31 23.65
C GLN A 43 8.42 6.07 22.54
N ARG A 44 8.57 4.83 22.07
CA ARG A 44 9.47 4.49 20.95
C ARG A 44 8.73 3.64 19.93
N SER A 45 7.95 4.34 19.11
CA SER A 45 7.42 3.86 17.84
C SER A 45 8.37 4.32 16.72
N LEU A 46 8.18 3.80 15.49
CA LEU A 46 8.89 4.33 14.31
C LEU A 46 8.72 5.86 14.20
N LEU A 47 7.55 6.38 14.59
CA LEU A 47 7.29 7.78 14.87
C LEU A 47 6.86 7.93 16.33
N ASP A 48 7.49 8.81 17.10
CA ASP A 48 7.09 9.09 18.48
C ASP A 48 5.78 9.91 18.57
N SER A 49 5.26 10.17 19.77
CA SER A 49 3.96 10.86 19.88
C SER A 49 3.98 12.31 19.41
N GLU A 50 5.13 12.99 19.49
CA GLU A 50 5.28 14.35 18.99
C GLU A 50 5.32 14.34 17.47
N GLU A 51 6.10 13.43 16.86
CA GLU A 51 6.14 13.23 15.42
C GLU A 51 4.76 12.85 14.87
N VAL A 52 4.04 11.93 15.53
CA VAL A 52 2.67 11.55 15.16
C VAL A 52 1.72 12.74 15.28
N LYS A 53 1.84 13.55 16.34
CA LYS A 53 1.04 14.75 16.53
C LYS A 53 1.28 15.76 15.40
N LEU A 54 2.54 16.08 15.11
CA LEU A 54 2.92 17.01 14.04
C LEU A 54 2.47 16.51 12.66
N MET A 55 2.62 15.20 12.40
CA MET A 55 2.11 14.57 11.19
C MET A 55 0.60 14.73 11.09
N LYS A 56 -0.13 14.41 12.17
CA LYS A 56 -1.59 14.54 12.21
C LYS A 56 -2.02 15.99 11.96
N GLU A 57 -1.41 16.96 12.64
CA GLU A 57 -1.71 18.38 12.45
C GLU A 57 -1.47 18.84 11.01
N ALA A 58 -0.37 18.41 10.38
CA ALA A 58 -0.09 18.75 8.99
C ALA A 58 -1.02 18.04 7.99
N LEU A 59 -1.40 16.79 8.28
CA LEU A 59 -2.32 16.01 7.46
C LEU A 59 -3.78 16.49 7.60
N GLU A 60 -4.16 17.04 8.75
CA GLU A 60 -5.51 17.54 9.03
C GLU A 60 -5.68 19.04 8.81
N SER A 61 -4.59 19.79 8.62
CA SER A 61 -4.63 21.22 8.32
C SER A 61 -5.33 21.50 6.99
N ASP A 62 -6.40 22.29 7.04
CA ASP A 62 -7.23 22.66 5.89
C ASP A 62 -6.46 23.42 4.78
N GLU A 63 -5.34 24.07 5.11
CA GLU A 63 -4.48 24.75 4.14
C GLU A 63 -3.39 23.84 3.53
N GLY A 64 -3.19 22.65 4.09
CA GLY A 64 -2.13 21.70 3.75
C GLY A 64 -2.54 20.67 2.69
N ILE A 65 -2.11 19.41 2.88
CA ILE A 65 -2.35 18.35 1.89
C ILE A 65 -3.83 17.94 1.82
N ILE A 66 -4.60 18.16 2.90
CA ILE A 66 -6.02 17.78 2.96
C ILE A 66 -6.86 18.59 2.00
N ARG A 67 -6.40 19.79 1.60
CA ARG A 67 -7.04 20.56 0.52
C ARG A 67 -6.91 19.90 -0.84
N TYR A 68 -6.14 18.82 -0.97
CA TYR A 68 -6.13 17.96 -2.15
C TYR A 68 -6.81 16.62 -1.88
N ALA A 69 -7.20 16.36 -0.63
CA ALA A 69 -7.88 15.15 -0.24
C ALA A 69 -9.23 15.04 -0.92
N PHE A 70 -9.62 13.81 -1.11
CA PHE A 70 -10.97 13.46 -1.48
C PHE A 70 -11.55 12.62 -0.37
N SER A 71 -12.73 13.03 0.09
CA SER A 71 -13.51 12.32 1.09
C SER A 71 -14.47 11.37 0.41
N ARG A 72 -14.56 10.13 0.86
CA ARG A 72 -15.53 9.13 0.44
C ARG A 72 -16.47 8.88 1.62
N GLU A 73 -17.77 9.04 1.41
CA GLU A 73 -18.77 8.59 2.38
C GLU A 73 -18.73 7.06 2.47
N ASP A 74 -18.62 6.53 3.69
CA ASP A 74 -18.51 5.09 3.95
C ASP A 74 -19.85 4.37 3.94
N GLY A 75 -20.95 5.09 3.69
CA GLY A 75 -22.31 4.53 3.66
C GLY A 75 -22.99 4.44 5.02
N GLU A 76 -22.28 4.66 6.13
CA GLU A 76 -22.80 4.64 7.50
C GLU A 76 -22.69 6.02 8.20
N GLY A 77 -22.37 7.07 7.43
CA GLY A 77 -22.28 8.45 7.89
C GLY A 77 -20.86 8.91 8.23
N GLY A 78 -19.86 8.03 8.16
CA GLY A 78 -18.45 8.38 8.23
C GLY A 78 -17.86 8.73 6.86
N LYS A 79 -16.68 9.34 6.90
CA LYS A 79 -15.98 9.84 5.69
C LYS A 79 -14.52 9.42 5.73
N SER A 80 -14.11 8.52 4.84
CA SER A 80 -12.69 8.21 4.63
C SER A 80 -12.06 9.25 3.71
N ARG A 81 -10.90 9.82 4.06
CA ARG A 81 -10.21 10.83 3.25
C ARG A 81 -8.90 10.26 2.70
N MET A 82 -8.63 10.44 1.41
CA MET A 82 -7.38 9.99 0.77
C MET A 82 -6.80 11.11 -0.11
N VAL A 83 -5.46 11.16 -0.18
CA VAL A 83 -4.67 12.12 -0.97
C VAL A 83 -3.59 11.32 -1.69
N LEU A 84 -3.35 11.61 -2.97
CA LEU A 84 -2.26 11.00 -3.76
C LEU A 84 -1.39 12.09 -4.38
N TRP A 85 -0.08 11.92 -4.35
CA TRP A 85 0.89 12.83 -4.93
C TRP A 85 2.15 12.06 -5.36
N ASN A 86 2.90 12.61 -6.32
CA ASN A 86 4.02 11.90 -6.94
C ASN A 86 5.39 12.23 -6.33
N GLN A 87 5.56 13.44 -5.80
CA GLN A 87 6.86 13.95 -5.36
C GLN A 87 6.81 14.24 -3.87
N PRO A 88 7.75 13.71 -3.07
CA PRO A 88 7.65 13.75 -1.61
C PRO A 88 7.66 15.18 -1.04
N GLY A 89 8.28 16.15 -1.71
CA GLY A 89 8.32 17.54 -1.27
C GLY A 89 9.22 17.77 -0.03
N ASN A 90 9.28 19.00 0.46
CA ASN A 90 10.11 19.37 1.63
C ASN A 90 9.28 19.65 2.90
N ASP A 91 8.01 19.26 2.89
CA ASP A 91 7.14 19.32 4.06
C ASP A 91 7.35 18.09 4.98
N ILE A 92 6.57 18.03 6.07
CA ILE A 92 6.68 16.95 7.06
C ILE A 92 6.38 15.56 6.47
N THR A 93 5.50 15.46 5.47
CA THR A 93 5.20 14.17 4.83
C THR A 93 6.36 13.71 3.96
N GLY A 94 7.02 14.64 3.28
CA GLY A 94 8.27 14.40 2.57
C GLY A 94 9.43 14.05 3.48
N ALA A 95 9.55 14.75 4.62
CA ALA A 95 10.56 14.47 5.63
C ALA A 95 10.35 13.06 6.23
N MET A 96 9.13 12.69 6.57
CA MET A 96 8.78 11.35 7.04
C MET A 96 9.19 10.27 6.02
N ALA A 97 8.89 10.48 4.74
CA ALA A 97 9.25 9.52 3.69
C ALA A 97 10.77 9.36 3.48
N ARG A 98 11.58 10.35 3.88
CA ARG A 98 13.04 10.38 3.65
C ARG A 98 13.88 10.23 4.91
N CYS A 99 13.30 10.33 6.10
CA CYS A 99 14.08 10.30 7.32
C CYS A 99 14.75 8.94 7.51
N GLU A 100 15.88 8.92 8.22
CA GLU A 100 16.67 7.72 8.45
C GLU A 100 15.84 6.59 9.08
N LYS A 101 14.87 6.95 9.95
CA LYS A 101 13.95 5.99 10.57
C LYS A 101 13.18 5.17 9.51
N VAL A 102 12.73 5.80 8.43
CA VAL A 102 11.93 5.14 7.37
C VAL A 102 12.81 4.66 6.23
N ALA A 103 13.52 5.58 5.57
CA ALA A 103 14.33 5.28 4.39
C ALA A 103 15.55 4.42 4.76
N GLY A 104 16.25 4.77 5.84
CA GLY A 104 17.41 4.02 6.34
C GLY A 104 17.04 2.62 6.81
N THR A 105 15.90 2.45 7.50
CA THR A 105 15.39 1.10 7.84
C THR A 105 15.11 0.27 6.59
N MET A 106 14.51 0.87 5.55
CA MET A 106 14.26 0.19 4.27
C MET A 106 15.57 -0.18 3.55
N GLU A 107 16.60 0.67 3.61
CA GLU A 107 17.93 0.35 3.09
C GLU A 107 18.60 -0.79 3.86
N LYS A 108 18.47 -0.82 5.19
CA LYS A 108 18.99 -1.90 6.03
C LYS A 108 18.30 -3.23 5.68
N ILE A 109 16.97 -3.25 5.61
CA ILE A 109 16.19 -4.45 5.23
C ILE A 109 16.66 -4.99 3.88
N GLN A 110 16.88 -4.12 2.89
CA GLN A 110 17.37 -4.51 1.56
C GLN A 110 18.75 -5.19 1.57
N LYS A 111 19.59 -4.99 2.59
CA LYS A 111 20.90 -5.67 2.71
C LYS A 111 20.76 -7.15 3.06
N PHE A 112 19.66 -7.53 3.70
CA PHE A 112 19.41 -8.88 4.18
C PHE A 112 18.49 -9.68 3.26
N LEU A 113 17.62 -9.00 2.51
CA LEU A 113 16.73 -9.65 1.56
C LEU A 113 17.43 -9.79 0.20
N PRO A 114 17.48 -11.01 -0.37
CA PRO A 114 17.99 -11.19 -1.72
C PRO A 114 17.20 -10.32 -2.72
N LEU A 115 17.89 -9.42 -3.41
CA LEU A 115 17.30 -8.69 -4.52
C LEU A 115 17.23 -9.60 -5.73
N MET A 116 16.02 -9.94 -6.15
CA MET A 116 15.75 -10.71 -7.35
C MET A 116 15.07 -9.83 -8.37
N HIS A 117 15.75 -9.56 -9.49
CA HIS A 117 15.12 -8.93 -10.64
C HIS A 117 14.24 -9.94 -11.35
N VAL A 118 12.94 -9.65 -11.43
CA VAL A 118 11.99 -10.45 -12.20
C VAL A 118 11.84 -9.81 -13.57
N GLU A 119 12.65 -10.29 -14.51
CA GLU A 119 12.52 -9.96 -15.93
C GLU A 119 11.54 -10.93 -16.58
N LEU A 120 10.56 -10.38 -17.29
CA LEU A 120 9.43 -11.14 -17.85
C LEU A 120 9.27 -10.78 -19.33
N GLU A 121 9.04 -11.79 -20.15
CA GLU A 121 8.70 -11.63 -21.56
C GLU A 121 7.17 -11.42 -21.74
N PRO A 122 6.72 -10.85 -22.87
CA PRO A 122 5.30 -10.74 -23.16
C PRO A 122 4.58 -12.09 -23.10
N GLY A 123 3.65 -12.23 -22.16
CA GLY A 123 2.89 -13.46 -21.93
C GLY A 123 3.24 -14.18 -20.62
N ASP A 124 4.35 -13.81 -19.99
CA ASP A 124 4.72 -14.36 -18.68
C ASP A 124 3.84 -13.79 -17.56
N ALA A 125 3.73 -14.56 -16.47
CA ALA A 125 2.98 -14.18 -15.28
C ALA A 125 3.80 -14.42 -14.02
N LEU A 126 3.81 -13.43 -13.12
CA LEU A 126 4.34 -13.55 -11.77
C LEU A 126 3.18 -13.73 -10.78
N PHE A 127 3.20 -14.84 -10.04
CA PHE A 127 2.31 -15.06 -8.90
C PHE A 127 3.11 -14.86 -7.62
N PHE A 128 2.68 -13.94 -6.77
CA PHE A 128 3.36 -13.66 -5.51
C PHE A 128 2.35 -13.26 -4.42
N HIS A 129 2.74 -13.47 -3.16
CA HIS A 129 1.93 -13.08 -2.01
C HIS A 129 1.99 -11.56 -1.84
N CYS A 130 0.88 -10.90 -1.52
CA CYS A 130 0.80 -9.43 -1.45
C CYS A 130 1.72 -8.80 -0.38
N ASN A 131 2.09 -9.56 0.65
CA ASN A 131 3.03 -9.09 1.69
C ASN A 131 4.49 -9.23 1.29
N LEU A 132 4.84 -9.94 0.21
CA LEU A 132 6.22 -10.00 -0.27
C LEU A 132 6.73 -8.57 -0.48
N LEU A 133 7.88 -8.21 0.09
CA LEU A 133 8.45 -6.90 -0.18
C LEU A 133 8.84 -6.85 -1.65
N HIS A 134 8.18 -5.98 -2.41
CA HIS A 134 8.38 -5.84 -3.83
C HIS A 134 8.35 -4.36 -4.23
N ARG A 135 9.11 -4.03 -5.27
CA ARG A 135 9.07 -2.72 -5.90
C ARG A 135 9.20 -2.86 -7.40
N SER A 136 8.79 -1.84 -8.13
CA SER A 136 9.15 -1.71 -9.53
C SER A 136 10.31 -0.76 -9.67
N GLU A 137 11.27 -1.11 -10.52
CA GLU A 137 12.37 -0.21 -10.84
C GLU A 137 11.94 0.85 -11.88
N GLN A 138 12.71 1.94 -11.97
CA GLN A 138 12.50 2.99 -12.95
C GLN A 138 12.52 2.43 -14.38
N ASN A 139 11.56 2.83 -15.21
CA ASN A 139 11.58 2.46 -16.63
C ASN A 139 12.56 3.37 -17.38
N HIS A 140 13.67 2.79 -17.85
CA HIS A 140 14.70 3.50 -18.62
C HIS A 140 14.57 3.30 -20.15
N SER A 141 13.54 2.58 -20.61
CA SER A 141 13.31 2.35 -22.04
C SER A 141 12.45 3.45 -22.68
N ASP A 142 12.45 3.50 -24.01
CA ASP A 142 11.54 4.31 -24.83
C ASP A 142 10.13 3.68 -24.97
N LYS A 143 9.92 2.50 -24.38
CA LYS A 143 8.67 1.74 -24.46
C LYS A 143 7.87 1.83 -23.16
N ARG A 144 6.54 1.73 -23.29
CA ARG A 144 5.64 1.60 -22.14
C ARG A 144 5.68 0.16 -21.62
N ARG A 145 5.92 -0.02 -20.32
CA ARG A 145 5.71 -1.29 -19.62
C ARG A 145 4.23 -1.43 -19.25
N TRP A 146 3.58 -2.47 -19.76
CA TRP A 146 2.21 -2.84 -19.36
C TRP A 146 2.27 -3.98 -18.35
N ALA A 147 1.55 -3.84 -17.25
CA ALA A 147 1.32 -4.90 -16.27
C ALA A 147 -0.19 -5.03 -16.04
N PHE A 148 -0.71 -6.26 -16.09
CA PHE A 148 -2.10 -6.56 -15.76
C PHE A 148 -2.15 -7.28 -14.42
N LEU A 149 -2.61 -6.57 -13.38
CA LEU A 149 -2.61 -7.07 -12.00
C LEU A 149 -3.98 -7.65 -11.65
N VAL A 150 -3.99 -8.87 -11.13
CA VAL A 150 -5.18 -9.53 -10.59
C VAL A 150 -4.87 -9.99 -9.18
N ALA A 151 -5.61 -9.47 -8.20
CA ALA A 151 -5.47 -9.84 -6.79
C ALA A 151 -6.57 -10.82 -6.38
N TYR A 152 -6.19 -11.87 -5.66
CA TYR A 152 -7.13 -12.86 -5.11
C TYR A 152 -7.09 -12.83 -3.58
N ASN A 153 -8.26 -12.94 -2.95
CA ASN A 153 -8.42 -13.15 -1.51
C ASN A 153 -9.29 -14.40 -1.24
N ARG A 154 -9.23 -14.93 -0.02
CA ARG A 154 -10.18 -15.99 0.40
C ARG A 154 -11.60 -15.43 0.40
N ALA A 155 -12.59 -16.27 0.08
CA ALA A 155 -14.01 -15.91 0.16
C ALA A 155 -14.44 -15.41 1.55
N SER A 156 -13.79 -15.90 2.61
CA SER A 156 -14.01 -15.47 3.98
C SER A 156 -13.29 -14.18 4.38
N ASN A 157 -12.40 -13.65 3.52
CA ASN A 157 -11.58 -12.48 3.81
C ASN A 157 -12.19 -11.22 3.20
N ASN A 158 -13.44 -10.92 3.59
CA ASN A 158 -14.05 -9.65 3.26
C ASN A 158 -13.37 -8.52 4.04
N PRO A 159 -13.37 -7.28 3.50
CA PRO A 159 -12.97 -6.12 4.28
C PRO A 159 -13.70 -6.06 5.62
N VAL A 160 -12.95 -5.71 6.67
CA VAL A 160 -13.50 -5.55 8.03
C VAL A 160 -14.60 -4.47 8.06
N ILE A 161 -14.45 -3.44 7.22
CA ILE A 161 -15.41 -2.34 7.06
C ILE A 161 -15.98 -2.40 5.63
N GLU A 162 -17.30 -2.33 5.50
CA GLU A 162 -17.99 -2.27 4.20
C GLU A 162 -17.57 -1.03 3.39
N HIS A 163 -17.09 -1.20 2.16
CA HIS A 163 -16.73 -0.09 1.25
C HIS A 163 -16.53 -0.61 -0.20
N HIS A 164 -16.04 0.23 -1.13
CA HIS A 164 -15.85 -0.12 -2.56
C HIS A 164 -14.97 -1.33 -2.86
N HIS A 165 -14.05 -1.71 -1.97
CA HIS A 165 -13.26 -2.88 -2.27
C HIS A 165 -14.20 -4.08 -2.38
N PRO A 166 -14.15 -4.79 -3.53
CA PRO A 166 -15.13 -5.81 -3.82
C PRO A 166 -15.14 -6.84 -2.71
N ARG A 167 -16.32 -7.04 -2.14
CA ARG A 167 -16.60 -8.20 -1.31
C ARG A 167 -16.53 -9.45 -2.17
N TYR A 168 -16.43 -10.58 -1.50
CA TYR A 168 -16.45 -11.87 -2.17
C TYR A 168 -17.62 -11.95 -3.15
N THR A 169 -17.26 -12.09 -4.42
CA THR A 169 -18.18 -12.40 -5.51
C THR A 169 -17.74 -13.73 -6.08
N PRO A 170 -18.58 -14.78 -6.10
CA PRO A 170 -18.23 -16.07 -6.66
C PRO A 170 -17.78 -15.93 -8.12
N MET A 171 -16.56 -16.35 -8.42
CA MET A 171 -16.04 -16.38 -9.79
C MET A 171 -16.10 -17.80 -10.33
N ALA A 172 -16.84 -17.99 -11.43
CA ALA A 172 -16.83 -19.25 -12.16
C ALA A 172 -15.53 -19.36 -12.98
N LYS A 173 -14.77 -20.44 -12.75
CA LYS A 173 -13.63 -20.75 -13.61
C LYS A 173 -14.12 -21.10 -15.01
N VAL A 174 -13.49 -20.50 -16.02
CA VAL A 174 -13.78 -20.77 -17.44
C VAL A 174 -12.66 -21.62 -18.05
N PRO A 175 -12.92 -22.39 -19.13
CA PRO A 175 -11.87 -23.17 -19.80
C PRO A 175 -10.77 -22.27 -20.39
N ASN A 176 -9.54 -22.77 -20.49
CA ASN A 176 -8.39 -22.02 -21.05
C ASN A 176 -8.64 -21.49 -22.47
N THR A 177 -9.51 -22.13 -23.25
CA THR A 177 -9.88 -21.67 -24.59
C THR A 177 -10.72 -20.39 -24.59
N ALA A 178 -11.24 -19.95 -23.44
CA ALA A 178 -12.15 -18.83 -23.34
C ALA A 178 -11.56 -17.52 -23.88
N ILE A 179 -10.27 -17.25 -23.66
CA ILE A 179 -9.62 -16.03 -24.16
C ILE A 179 -9.68 -15.97 -25.70
N LYS A 180 -9.33 -17.08 -26.37
CA LYS A 180 -9.35 -17.16 -27.84
C LYS A 180 -10.76 -17.21 -28.44
N LYS A 181 -11.74 -17.71 -27.69
CA LYS A 181 -13.15 -17.81 -28.10
C LYS A 181 -13.96 -16.57 -27.74
N CYS A 182 -13.42 -15.66 -26.93
CA CYS A 182 -14.11 -14.44 -26.54
C CYS A 182 -14.22 -13.51 -27.75
N THR A 183 -15.40 -13.45 -28.35
CA THR A 183 -15.69 -12.57 -29.50
C THR A 183 -16.00 -11.14 -29.08
N THR A 184 -16.20 -10.91 -27.78
CA THR A 184 -16.55 -9.61 -27.23
C THR A 184 -15.30 -8.91 -26.71
N ALA A 185 -14.74 -8.01 -27.51
CA ALA A 185 -13.55 -7.24 -27.12
C ALA A 185 -13.84 -6.21 -26.02
N THR A 186 -15.07 -5.70 -25.93
CA THR A 186 -15.44 -4.65 -24.99
C THR A 186 -16.87 -4.85 -24.51
N ASP A 187 -17.04 -5.69 -23.49
CA ASP A 187 -18.24 -5.71 -22.66
C ASP A 187 -17.93 -5.02 -21.33
N LEU A 188 -18.60 -3.90 -21.10
CA LEU A 188 -18.45 -3.10 -19.89
C LEU A 188 -19.53 -3.45 -18.85
N THR A 189 -20.49 -4.30 -19.21
CA THR A 189 -21.57 -4.73 -18.32
C THR A 189 -20.98 -5.39 -17.08
N GLY A 190 -21.39 -4.91 -15.90
CA GLY A 190 -20.91 -5.42 -14.61
C GLY A 190 -19.47 -5.02 -14.25
N LYS A 191 -18.74 -4.27 -15.10
CA LYS A 191 -17.48 -3.66 -14.70
C LYS A 191 -17.76 -2.39 -13.91
N ASP A 192 -17.36 -2.39 -12.64
CA ASP A 192 -17.41 -1.19 -11.79
C ASP A 192 -16.14 -0.37 -12.02
N PHE A 193 -16.23 0.61 -12.91
CA PHE A 193 -15.14 1.55 -13.16
C PHE A 193 -15.18 2.68 -12.15
N PHE A 194 -14.01 3.05 -11.63
CA PHE A 194 -13.86 4.30 -10.88
C PHE A 194 -14.32 5.47 -11.75
N ASP A 195 -15.44 6.10 -11.40
CA ASP A 195 -16.00 7.25 -12.12
C ASP A 195 -15.40 8.54 -11.53
N PRO A 196 -14.58 9.32 -12.25
CA PRO A 196 -14.00 10.54 -11.70
C PRO A 196 -14.99 11.62 -11.28
N ALA A 197 -16.25 11.57 -11.70
CA ALA A 197 -17.30 12.51 -11.29
C ALA A 197 -18.12 12.02 -10.08
N LYS A 198 -18.01 10.74 -9.71
CA LYS A 198 -18.69 10.15 -8.53
C LYS A 198 -17.70 9.66 -7.49
N ASP A 199 -16.65 8.99 -7.95
CA ASP A 199 -15.49 8.58 -7.21
C ASP A 199 -14.57 9.76 -6.92
N ILE A 200 -14.59 10.12 -5.65
CA ILE A 200 -14.00 11.34 -5.13
C ILE A 200 -12.46 11.23 -5.28
N SER A 201 -11.92 10.00 -5.37
CA SER A 201 -10.50 9.70 -5.60
C SER A 201 -9.88 10.23 -6.89
N LEU A 202 -10.70 10.45 -7.90
CA LEU A 202 -10.25 10.91 -9.20
C LEU A 202 -10.71 12.34 -9.52
N LYS A 203 -11.64 12.91 -8.75
CA LYS A 203 -12.20 14.27 -8.95
C LYS A 203 -11.16 15.38 -9.04
N ARG A 204 -10.04 15.26 -8.33
CA ARG A 204 -9.00 16.31 -8.26
C ARG A 204 -7.83 16.14 -9.23
N VAL A 205 -7.60 14.94 -9.74
CA VAL A 205 -6.53 14.68 -10.72
C VAL A 205 -6.87 15.33 -12.06
N PHE A 206 -8.14 15.27 -12.50
CA PHE A 206 -8.57 15.79 -13.80
C PHE A 206 -8.78 17.31 -13.89
N LYS A 207 -8.85 18.03 -12.75
CA LYS A 207 -8.93 19.51 -12.77
C LYS A 207 -7.60 20.20 -13.14
N LYS A 208 -6.46 19.48 -13.12
CA LYS A 208 -5.12 20.04 -13.40
C LYS A 208 -4.61 19.77 -14.82
N THR A 209 -5.23 18.87 -15.58
CA THR A 209 -4.73 18.47 -16.92
C THR A 209 -5.36 19.26 -18.08
N GLN A 210 -6.17 20.29 -17.79
CA GLN A 210 -6.57 21.29 -18.78
C GLN A 210 -5.79 22.58 -18.55
N ARG A 211 -4.57 22.62 -19.07
CA ARG A 211 -3.86 23.84 -19.48
C ARG A 211 -3.24 23.59 -20.84
#